data_AF-A0A6P8NGW4-F1
#
_entry.id   AF-A0A6P8NGW4-F1
#
_cell.length_a   1.000
_cell.length_b   1.000
_cell.length_c   1.000
_cell.angle_alpha   90.00
_cell.angle_beta   90.00
_cell.angle_gamma   90.00
#
_symmetry.space_group_name_H-M   'P 1'
#
loop_
_entity.id
_entity.type
_entity.pdbx_description
1 polymer ?
#
loop_
_entity_poly.entity_id
_entity_poly.type
_entity_poly.pdbx_seq_one_letter_code
_entity_poly.pdbx_strand_id
1 'polypeptide(L)'
;MTGAIIIRVPGDRDRGKASLLPTCLAKGLDPTAVRVAALTRTAGLRVIGIDILVKKEELQQSGGEVGEIGASRGGLGSGWIKCPVAGARKLAQTGKVALGWSTARVIAIPKRPVKCYKCLELGHVRATCVFTVDRGHL
;
A
#
# COMPACT_ATOMS: atom_id res chain seq x y z
N MET A 1 11.18 -2.35 12.70
CA MET A 1 9.84 -2.03 13.23
C MET A 1 9.91 -0.57 13.62
N THR A 2 9.19 0.33 12.94
CA THR A 2 8.99 1.70 13.44
C THR A 2 8.23 1.57 14.76
N GLY A 3 8.68 2.19 15.84
CA GLY A 3 8.11 2.05 17.21
C GLY A 3 6.69 2.62 17.39
N ALA A 4 5.88 2.63 16.33
CA ALA A 4 4.51 3.10 16.33
C ALA A 4 3.57 2.05 16.93
N ILE A 5 2.60 2.51 17.71
CA ILE A 5 1.54 1.68 18.29
C ILE A 5 0.40 1.58 17.27
N ILE A 6 0.00 0.35 16.92
CA ILE A 6 -1.13 0.09 16.02
C ILE A 6 -2.31 -0.39 16.86
N ILE A 7 -3.37 0.42 16.91
CA ILE A 7 -4.61 0.09 17.61
C ILE A 7 -5.59 -0.51 16.59
N ARG A 8 -5.92 -1.79 16.76
CA ARG A 8 -6.93 -2.47 15.92
C ARG A 8 -8.26 -2.48 16.65
N VAL A 9 -9.30 -1.92 16.02
CA VAL A 9 -10.69 -2.06 16.50
C VAL A 9 -11.21 -3.46 16.09
N PRO A 10 -11.59 -4.32 17.06
CA PRO A 10 -12.21 -5.61 16.75
C PRO A 10 -13.67 -5.44 16.31
N GLY A 11 -14.11 -6.25 15.34
CA GLY A 11 -15.51 -6.28 14.84
C GLY A 11 -15.66 -5.86 13.38
N ASP A 12 -16.23 -6.73 12.53
CA ASP A 12 -16.43 -6.48 11.09
C ASP A 12 -17.47 -5.38 10.77
N ARG A 13 -18.34 -5.04 11.73
CA ARG A 13 -19.43 -4.06 11.56
C ARG A 13 -19.08 -2.65 12.05
N ASP A 14 -17.94 -2.46 12.71
CA ASP A 14 -17.60 -1.22 13.40
C ASP A 14 -16.66 -0.29 12.60
N ARG A 15 -16.80 -0.25 11.26
CA ARG A 15 -16.05 0.69 10.41
C ARG A 15 -16.20 2.14 10.88
N GLY A 16 -17.40 2.53 11.31
CA GLY A 16 -17.68 3.85 11.84
C GLY A 16 -16.84 4.19 13.08
N LYS A 17 -16.70 3.25 14.02
CA LYS A 17 -15.86 3.43 15.21
C LYS A 17 -14.38 3.50 14.86
N ALA A 18 -13.92 2.64 13.93
CA ALA A 18 -12.54 2.68 13.45
C ALA A 18 -12.19 4.00 12.74
N SER A 19 -13.15 4.61 12.03
CA SER A 19 -12.95 5.94 11.42
C SER A 19 -13.04 7.09 12.42
N LEU A 20 -13.83 6.96 13.49
CA LEU A 20 -13.98 8.00 14.51
C LEU A 20 -12.86 8.01 15.55
N LEU A 21 -12.21 6.86 15.80
CA LEU A 21 -11.17 6.71 16.80
C LEU A 21 -9.99 7.69 16.61
N PRO A 22 -9.43 7.91 15.40
CA PRO A 22 -8.38 8.90 15.18
C PRO A 22 -8.83 10.32 15.55
N THR A 23 -10.06 10.68 15.20
CA THR A 23 -10.65 11.99 15.51
C THR A 23 -10.81 12.18 17.02
N CYS A 24 -11.25 11.14 17.74
CA CYS A 24 -11.37 11.20 19.19
C CYS A 24 -10.00 11.27 19.89
N LEU A 25 -9.02 10.48 19.44
CA LEU A 25 -7.66 10.52 19.97
C LEU A 25 -6.98 11.87 19.74
N ALA A 26 -7.19 12.48 18.57
CA ALA A 26 -6.65 13.80 18.26
C ALA A 26 -7.21 14.92 19.16
N LYS A 27 -8.40 14.74 19.77
CA LYS A 27 -8.96 15.71 20.73
C LYS A 27 -8.32 15.63 22.12
N GLY A 28 -7.82 14.45 22.49
CA GLY A 28 -7.27 14.19 23.83
C GLY A 28 -5.75 14.19 23.91
N LEU A 29 -5.05 14.29 22.77
CA LEU A 29 -3.61 14.22 22.68
C LEU A 29 -3.04 15.53 22.13
N ASP A 30 -1.87 15.90 22.63
CA ASP A 30 -1.14 17.05 22.10
C ASP A 30 -0.66 16.76 20.66
N PRO A 31 -1.07 17.55 19.65
CA PRO A 31 -0.71 17.34 18.25
C PRO A 31 0.77 17.54 17.96
N THR A 32 1.51 18.23 18.85
CA THR A 32 2.96 18.44 18.70
C THR A 32 3.78 17.25 19.18
N ALA A 33 3.26 16.48 20.14
CA ALA A 33 3.92 15.32 20.71
C ALA A 33 3.52 14.00 20.02
N VAL A 34 2.28 13.88 19.53
CA VAL A 34 1.75 12.62 18.99
C VAL A 34 1.06 12.82 17.64
N ARG A 35 1.49 12.04 16.64
CA ARG A 35 0.82 11.96 15.35
C ARG A 35 -0.19 10.81 15.34
N VAL A 36 -1.47 11.14 15.24
CA VAL A 36 -2.56 10.16 15.12
C VAL A 36 -2.97 10.05 13.66
N ALA A 37 -2.98 8.83 13.11
CA ALA A 37 -3.37 8.58 11.72
C ALA A 37 -4.37 7.42 11.62
N ALA A 38 -5.35 7.56 10.73
CA ALA A 38 -6.28 6.49 10.38
C ALA A 38 -5.59 5.46 9.47
N LEU A 39 -5.25 4.29 10.01
CA LEU A 39 -4.60 3.23 9.23
C LEU A 39 -5.64 2.32 8.59
N THR A 40 -5.73 2.37 7.27
CA THR A 40 -6.49 1.39 6.48
C THR A 40 -5.53 0.39 5.86
N ARG A 41 -5.90 -0.90 5.81
CA ARG A 41 -5.12 -1.89 5.05
C ARG A 41 -5.13 -1.49 3.57
N THR A 42 -3.95 -1.20 3.04
CA THR A 42 -3.73 -0.85 1.63
C THR A 42 -3.07 -1.99 0.87
N ALA A 43 -3.31 -2.06 -0.43
CA ALA A 43 -2.59 -2.93 -1.36
C ALA A 43 -2.06 -2.12 -2.54
N GLY A 44 -0.91 -2.54 -3.07
CA GLY A 44 -0.27 -1.93 -4.23
C GLY A 44 -0.73 -2.58 -5.53
N LEU A 45 -0.95 -1.76 -6.54
CA LEU A 45 -1.26 -2.14 -7.92
C LEU A 45 -0.22 -1.51 -8.84
N ARG A 46 0.15 -2.23 -9.90
CA ARG A 46 0.95 -1.70 -11.00
C ARG A 46 0.03 -1.36 -12.17
N VAL A 47 0.21 -0.18 -12.74
CA VAL A 47 -0.52 0.28 -13.91
C VAL A 47 0.45 0.38 -15.08
N ILE A 48 0.09 -0.19 -16.22
CA ILE A 48 0.92 -0.29 -17.42
C ILE A 48 0.10 0.18 -18.62
N GLY A 49 0.73 0.92 -19.53
CA GLY A 49 0.06 1.42 -20.72
C GLY A 49 -0.64 2.75 -20.47
N ILE A 50 -0.05 3.60 -19.64
CA ILE A 50 -0.55 4.94 -19.36
C ILE A 50 -0.16 5.83 -20.55
N ASP A 51 -1.11 6.53 -21.15
CA ASP A 51 -0.80 7.50 -22.20
C ASP A 51 0.04 8.67 -21.65
N ILE A 52 0.92 9.24 -22.48
CA ILE A 52 1.84 10.32 -22.06
C ILE A 52 1.11 11.60 -21.61
N LEU A 53 -0.13 11.80 -22.02
CA LEU A 53 -0.94 12.95 -21.65
C LEU A 53 -1.67 12.76 -20.30
N VAL A 54 -1.76 11.53 -19.81
CA VAL A 54 -2.44 11.22 -18.55
C VAL A 54 -1.59 11.67 -17.37
N LYS A 55 -2.14 12.59 -16.59
CA LYS A 55 -1.48 13.10 -15.39
C LYS A 55 -1.78 12.26 -14.16
N LYS A 56 -1.00 12.50 -13.10
CA LYS A 56 -1.11 11.81 -11.81
C LYS A 56 -2.49 11.96 -11.18
N GLU A 57 -3.16 13.09 -11.41
CA GLU A 57 -4.45 13.42 -10.83
C GLU A 57 -5.55 12.47 -11.31
N GLU A 58 -5.52 12.05 -12.58
CA GLU A 58 -6.48 11.09 -13.14
C GLU A 58 -6.33 9.71 -12.48
N LEU A 59 -5.10 9.31 -12.15
CA LEU A 59 -4.84 8.08 -11.41
C LEU A 59 -5.25 8.20 -9.94
N GLN A 60 -5.19 9.39 -9.34
CA GLN A 60 -5.64 9.62 -7.96
C GLN A 60 -7.16 9.48 -7.81
N GLN A 61 -7.92 9.82 -8.85
CA GLN A 61 -9.39 9.62 -8.87
C GLN A 61 -9.79 8.15 -8.68
N SER A 62 -8.89 7.20 -8.95
CA SER A 62 -9.11 5.78 -8.65
C SER A 62 -9.10 5.43 -7.15
N GLY A 63 -8.88 6.41 -6.27
CA GLY A 63 -9.01 6.29 -4.82
C GLY A 63 -7.75 5.80 -4.11
N GLY A 64 -6.57 6.20 -4.58
CA GLY A 64 -5.29 5.76 -4.03
C GLY A 64 -4.17 6.79 -4.10
N GLU A 65 -3.14 6.54 -3.30
CA GLU A 65 -1.84 7.21 -3.40
C GLU A 65 -1.14 6.71 -4.66
N VAL A 66 -0.84 7.63 -5.57
CA VAL A 66 -0.14 7.32 -6.82
C VAL A 66 1.34 7.61 -6.65
N GLY A 67 2.19 6.69 -7.07
CA GLY A 67 3.62 6.90 -7.18
C GLY A 67 4.00 7.85 -8.32
N GLU A 68 5.29 7.91 -8.62
CA GLU A 68 5.75 8.52 -9.86
C GLU A 68 5.37 7.64 -11.06
N ILE A 69 5.03 8.29 -12.17
CA ILE A 69 4.75 7.64 -13.44
C ILE A 69 6.05 7.67 -14.25
N GLY A 70 6.66 6.51 -14.43
CA GLY A 70 7.86 6.36 -15.24
C GLY A 70 7.54 5.97 -16.67
N ALA A 71 8.31 6.49 -17.63
CA ALA A 71 8.22 6.04 -19.01
C ALA A 71 8.68 4.57 -19.13
N SER A 72 7.92 3.75 -19.86
CA SER A 72 8.36 2.40 -20.22
C SER A 72 9.07 2.43 -21.57
N ARG A 73 9.90 1.43 -21.87
CA ARG A 73 10.67 1.32 -23.13
C ARG A 73 9.82 1.33 -24.42
N GLY A 74 8.50 1.17 -24.31
CA GLY A 74 7.55 1.18 -25.44
C GLY A 74 6.79 2.49 -25.65
N GLY A 75 7.23 3.61 -25.07
CA GLY A 75 6.59 4.92 -25.23
C GLY A 75 5.35 5.18 -24.37
N LEU A 76 4.80 4.15 -23.72
CA LEU A 76 3.71 4.28 -22.74
C LEU A 76 4.26 4.35 -21.31
N GLY A 77 3.59 5.11 -20.45
CA GLY A 77 3.89 5.23 -19.03
C GLY A 77 3.55 3.96 -18.24
N SER A 78 4.24 3.78 -17.13
CA SER A 78 3.92 2.82 -16.09
C SER A 78 4.04 3.47 -14.72
N GLY A 79 3.19 3.04 -13.78
CA GLY A 79 3.17 3.59 -12.43
C GLY A 79 2.67 2.57 -11.43
N TRP A 80 2.63 2.99 -10.17
CA TRP A 80 2.00 2.21 -9.10
C TRP A 80 0.96 3.04 -8.37
N ILE A 81 -0.09 2.37 -7.91
CA ILE A 81 -1.16 2.94 -7.10
C ILE A 81 -1.26 2.12 -5.82
N LYS A 82 -1.35 2.80 -4.68
CA LYS A 82 -1.63 2.18 -3.39
C LYS A 82 -2.98 2.67 -2.90
N CYS A 83 -3.94 1.77 -2.83
CA CYS A 83 -5.31 2.08 -2.42
C CYS A 83 -5.78 1.07 -1.36
N PRO A 84 -6.90 1.35 -0.66
CA PRO A 84 -7.51 0.41 0.27
C PRO A 84 -7.75 -0.96 -0.40
N VAL A 85 -7.56 -2.06 0.35
CA VAL A 85 -7.67 -3.44 -0.19
C VAL A 85 -8.97 -3.68 -0.97
N ALA A 86 -10.09 -3.07 -0.55
CA ALA A 86 -11.36 -3.18 -1.26
C ALA A 86 -11.32 -2.56 -2.67
N GLY A 87 -10.74 -1.36 -2.83
CA GLY A 87 -10.56 -0.73 -4.13
C GLY A 87 -9.53 -1.49 -4.98
N ALA A 88 -8.45 -1.93 -4.36
CA ALA A 88 -7.42 -2.69 -5.03
C ALA A 88 -7.96 -4.01 -5.62
N ARG A 89 -8.82 -4.72 -4.89
CA ARG A 89 -9.48 -5.93 -5.37
C ARG A 89 -10.37 -5.68 -6.58
N LYS A 90 -11.19 -4.62 -6.56
CA LYS A 90 -12.07 -4.27 -7.69
C LYS A 90 -11.27 -3.96 -8.95
N LEU A 91 -10.22 -3.17 -8.83
CA LEU A 91 -9.33 -2.82 -9.94
C LEU A 91 -8.57 -4.04 -10.46
N ALA A 92 -8.06 -4.91 -9.57
CA ALA A 92 -7.38 -6.12 -9.96
C ALA A 92 -8.30 -7.16 -10.63
N GLN A 93 -9.56 -7.27 -10.20
CA GLN A 93 -10.57 -8.14 -10.83
C GLN A 93 -10.95 -7.64 -12.23
N THR A 94 -11.07 -6.32 -12.39
CA THR A 94 -11.35 -5.71 -13.70
C THR A 94 -10.15 -5.81 -14.64
N GLY A 95 -8.93 -5.74 -14.09
CA GLY A 95 -7.66 -5.85 -14.84
C GLY A 95 -7.31 -4.63 -15.69
N LYS A 96 -8.18 -3.61 -15.74
CA LYS A 96 -8.00 -2.37 -16.50
C LYS A 96 -8.68 -1.20 -15.79
N VAL A 97 -8.21 0.01 -16.09
CA VAL A 97 -8.77 1.27 -15.60
C VAL A 97 -8.86 2.26 -16.76
N ALA A 98 -9.96 3.00 -16.84
CA ALA A 98 -10.12 4.09 -17.82
C ALA A 98 -9.39 5.34 -17.31
N LEU A 99 -8.61 5.97 -18.18
CA LEU A 99 -7.83 7.18 -17.92
C LEU A 99 -8.08 8.15 -19.07
N GLY A 100 -8.99 9.11 -18.86
CA GLY A 100 -9.48 10.00 -19.90
C GLY A 100 -10.08 9.22 -21.08
N TRP A 101 -9.43 9.32 -22.24
CA TRP A 101 -9.80 8.65 -23.50
C TRP A 101 -9.12 7.29 -23.70
N SER A 102 -8.23 6.89 -22.79
CA SER A 102 -7.41 5.68 -22.89
C SER A 102 -7.77 4.64 -21.81
N THR A 103 -7.31 3.41 -21.98
CA THR A 103 -7.42 2.36 -20.96
C THR A 103 -6.05 1.81 -20.61
N ALA A 104 -5.72 1.77 -19.33
CA ALA A 104 -4.47 1.18 -18.85
C ALA A 104 -4.71 -0.17 -18.19
N ARG A 105 -3.72 -1.08 -18.30
CA ARG A 105 -3.75 -2.39 -17.66
C ARG A 105 -3.37 -2.27 -16.20
N VAL A 106 -4.10 -2.97 -15.34
CA VAL A 106 -3.87 -3.00 -13.89
C VAL A 106 -3.46 -4.41 -13.46
N ILE A 107 -2.40 -4.50 -12.67
CA ILE A 107 -1.86 -5.76 -12.16
C ILE A 107 -1.66 -5.64 -10.65
N ALA A 108 -2.17 -6.61 -9.87
CA ALA A 108 -1.93 -6.63 -8.43
C ALA A 108 -0.45 -6.93 -8.12
N ILE A 109 0.16 -6.14 -7.24
CA ILE A 109 1.52 -6.41 -6.78
C ILE A 109 1.44 -7.49 -5.70
N PRO A 110 2.02 -8.68 -5.91
CA PRO A 110 2.00 -9.72 -4.90
C PRO A 110 2.77 -9.25 -3.66
N LYS A 111 2.28 -9.63 -2.48
CA LYS A 111 2.99 -9.37 -1.24
C LYS A 111 4.33 -10.10 -1.30
N ARG A 112 5.44 -9.34 -1.33
CA ARG A 112 6.77 -9.94 -1.24
C ARG A 112 6.87 -10.68 0.11
N PRO A 113 7.29 -11.95 0.12
CA PRO A 113 7.53 -12.65 1.36
C PRO A 113 8.63 -11.93 2.15
N VAL A 114 8.53 -11.95 3.47
CA VAL A 114 9.58 -11.41 4.33
C VAL A 114 10.82 -12.30 4.19
N LYS A 115 11.98 -11.70 3.95
CA LYS A 115 13.28 -12.40 3.96
C LYS A 115 13.96 -12.11 5.29
N CYS A 116 14.36 -13.17 5.98
CA CYS A 116 15.09 -13.03 7.23
C CYS A 116 16.52 -12.55 6.95
N TYR A 117 16.90 -11.40 7.47
CA TYR A 117 18.29 -10.89 7.33
C TYR A 117 19.32 -11.67 8.14
N LYS A 118 18.89 -12.61 9.02
CA LYS A 118 19.81 -13.48 9.75
C LYS A 118 20.13 -14.74 8.94
N CYS A 119 19.13 -15.55 8.56
CA CYS A 119 19.39 -16.82 7.88
C CYS A 119 19.17 -16.80 6.36
N LEU A 120 18.69 -15.67 5.81
CA LEU A 120 18.34 -15.46 4.40
C LEU A 120 17.12 -16.27 3.89
N GLU A 121 16.47 -17.05 4.74
CA GLU A 121 15.24 -17.78 4.41
C GLU A 121 14.01 -16.86 4.36
N LEU A 122 12.99 -17.29 3.61
CA LEU A 122 11.71 -16.59 3.50
C LEU A 122 10.75 -16.96 4.64
N GLY A 123 9.78 -16.09 4.92
CA GLY A 123 8.63 -16.38 5.78
C GLY A 123 8.73 -15.88 7.22
N HIS A 124 9.91 -15.44 7.68
CA HIS A 124 10.09 -14.89 9.03
C HIS A 124 11.06 -13.70 9.07
N VAL A 125 11.15 -13.04 10.23
CA VAL A 125 12.07 -11.93 10.49
C VAL A 125 13.12 -12.33 11.52
N ARG A 126 14.22 -11.56 11.64
CA ARG A 126 15.32 -11.83 12.59
C ARG A 126 14.83 -12.08 14.03
N ALA A 127 13.83 -11.32 14.49
CA ALA A 127 13.28 -11.43 15.84
C ALA A 127 12.57 -12.76 16.14
N THR A 128 12.09 -13.46 15.11
CA THR A 128 11.39 -14.76 15.22
C THR A 128 12.20 -15.88 14.58
N CYS A 129 13.50 -15.67 14.36
CA CYS A 129 14.38 -16.63 13.70
C CYS A 129 14.87 -17.68 14.70
N VAL A 130 14.61 -18.95 14.39
CA VAL A 130 15.06 -20.09 15.20
C VAL A 130 16.45 -20.59 14.80
N PHE A 131 16.98 -20.14 13.67
CA PHE A 131 18.32 -20.52 13.22
C PHE A 131 19.39 -19.89 14.11
N THR A 132 20.37 -20.68 14.53
CA THR A 132 21.47 -20.24 15.40
C THR A 132 22.50 -19.41 14.63
N VAL A 133 22.83 -19.82 13.41
CA VAL A 133 23.84 -19.18 12.54
C VAL A 133 23.31 -17.90 11.89
N ASP A 134 24.13 -16.84 11.89
CA ASP A 134 23.88 -15.60 11.15
C ASP A 134 24.64 -15.63 9.80
N ARG A 135 23.88 -15.66 8.71
CA ARG A 135 24.29 -15.66 7.31
C ARG A 135 24.05 -14.30 6.63
N GLY A 136 23.68 -13.26 7.37
CA GLY A 136 23.32 -11.95 6.80
C GLY A 136 24.47 -11.18 6.14
N HIS A 137 25.70 -11.67 6.28
CA HIS A 137 26.92 -11.09 5.70
C HIS A 137 27.28 -11.65 4.32
N LEU A 138 26.49 -12.61 3.80
CA LEU A 138 26.59 -13.13 2.43
C LEU A 138 25.72 -12.30 1.46
#